data_AF-A0AA51R3H6-F1
#
_entry.id   AF-A0AA51R3H6-F1
#
_cell.length_a   1.000
_cell.length_b   1.000
_cell.length_c   1.000
_cell.angle_alpha   90.00
_cell.angle_beta   90.00
_cell.angle_gamma   90.00
#
_symmetry.space_group_name_H-M   'P 1'
#
loop_
_entity.id
_entity.type
_entity.pdbx_description
1 polymer ?
#
loop_
_entity_poly.entity_id
_entity_poly.type
_entity_poly.pdbx_seq_one_letter_code
_entity_poly.pdbx_strand_id
1 'polypeptide(L)'
;MSDDSEAYTAPVEELAAPETEMPETEATEVVSEPPPAPPAPTNGVVLASSLSVYQQLLTQLDTNRQTIHDNRHELAAIRQQIRELSALSKRDPRMEDDADSHGLHTSKVAAQYDDCGSIIAYAEQVRRHVYDNIHEAEELLSPMTQSMDLLKLRVRHIRLLEGLLAAQENGLRMEIQQRNADACIWQLADILKV
;
A
#
# COMPACT_ATOMS: atom_id res chain seq x y z
N MET A 1 -46.66 3.74 13.87
CA MET A 1 -45.40 2.96 13.84
C MET A 1 -44.47 3.80 12.97
N SER A 2 -43.81 4.85 13.48
CA SER A 2 -42.80 4.92 14.56
C SER A 2 -41.50 4.21 14.17
N ASP A 3 -40.44 5.02 14.09
CA ASP A 3 -39.00 4.74 14.28
C ASP A 3 -38.26 3.90 13.22
N ASP A 4 -37.04 4.21 12.75
CA ASP A 4 -36.03 5.21 13.10
C ASP A 4 -35.13 5.51 11.87
N SER A 5 -34.83 6.78 11.61
CA SER A 5 -33.76 7.21 10.69
C SER A 5 -32.76 8.02 11.49
N GLU A 6 -31.72 7.36 12.00
CA GLU A 6 -30.62 8.02 12.71
C GLU A 6 -29.64 8.64 11.69
N ALA A 7 -29.87 9.90 11.36
CA ALA A 7 -28.86 10.78 10.79
C ALA A 7 -28.03 11.36 11.95
N TYR A 8 -26.85 10.80 12.17
CA TYR A 8 -25.91 11.31 13.17
C TYR A 8 -25.24 12.60 12.64
N THR A 9 -25.74 13.75 13.08
CA THR A 9 -25.05 15.05 12.98
C THR A 9 -24.50 15.42 14.35
N ALA A 10 -23.18 15.47 14.47
CA ALA A 10 -22.50 15.96 15.67
C ALA A 10 -22.78 17.47 15.86
N PRO A 11 -23.22 17.93 17.04
CA PRO A 11 -23.38 19.35 17.31
C PRO A 11 -22.07 20.02 17.74
N VAL A 12 -21.97 21.27 17.31
CA VAL A 12 -20.95 22.29 17.55
C VAL A 12 -20.93 22.75 19.02
N GLU A 13 -19.77 23.30 19.40
CA GLU A 13 -19.43 24.16 20.55
C GLU A 13 -20.59 24.78 21.34
N GLU A 14 -20.42 24.93 22.67
CA GLU A 14 -20.40 26.24 23.35
C GLU A 14 -20.22 26.02 24.87
N LEU A 15 -19.07 26.46 25.40
CA LEU A 15 -18.76 26.50 26.82
C LEU A 15 -19.51 27.67 27.46
N ALA A 16 -20.51 27.38 28.30
CA ALA A 16 -21.19 28.37 29.14
C ALA A 16 -21.11 27.98 30.62
N ALA A 17 -20.32 28.77 31.36
CA ALA A 17 -20.36 29.15 32.79
C ALA A 17 -20.60 28.11 33.91
N PRO A 18 -19.97 28.36 35.08
CA PRO A 18 -20.82 28.60 36.24
C PRO A 18 -20.47 29.93 36.92
N GLU A 19 -21.51 30.74 37.16
CA GLU A 19 -21.48 31.82 38.13
C GLU A 19 -21.44 31.24 39.54
N THR A 20 -20.56 31.76 40.41
CA THR A 20 -20.78 31.69 41.86
C THR A 20 -20.23 32.97 42.48
N GLU A 21 -21.08 33.57 43.30
CA GLU A 21 -21.06 34.93 43.83
C GLU A 21 -19.88 35.23 44.76
N MET A 22 -19.51 36.52 44.83
CA MET A 22 -18.52 37.11 45.75
C MET A 22 -18.99 37.09 47.23
N PRO A 23 -18.08 37.30 48.21
CA PRO A 23 -17.82 38.69 48.64
C PRO A 23 -16.33 39.05 48.85
N GLU A 24 -16.10 40.36 48.81
CA GLU A 24 -14.86 41.13 48.90
C GLU A 24 -13.99 40.81 50.13
N THR A 25 -12.66 40.83 49.97
CA THR A 25 -11.73 41.34 51.01
C THR A 25 -10.35 41.62 50.41
N GLU A 26 -10.04 42.92 50.39
CA GLU A 26 -8.74 43.59 50.55
C GLU A 26 -7.49 43.10 49.80
N ALA A 27 -6.96 44.04 49.02
CA ALA A 27 -5.72 44.01 48.29
C ALA A 27 -4.50 43.56 49.11
N THR A 28 -3.77 42.58 48.58
CA THR A 28 -2.31 42.53 48.72
C THR A 28 -1.72 42.25 47.33
N GLU A 29 -1.22 43.31 46.72
CA GLU A 29 -0.49 43.29 45.45
C GLU A 29 0.86 42.60 45.69
N VAL A 30 0.89 41.27 45.56
CA VAL A 30 2.15 40.54 45.41
C VAL A 30 2.51 40.63 43.92
N VAL A 31 3.28 41.65 43.56
CA VAL A 31 4.02 41.68 42.30
C VAL A 31 4.96 40.48 42.32
N SER A 32 4.47 39.36 41.80
CA SER A 32 5.32 38.22 41.46
C SER A 32 6.07 38.61 40.20
N GLU A 33 7.31 39.05 40.37
CA GLU A 33 8.26 39.23 39.29
C GLU A 33 8.29 37.93 38.46
N PRO A 34 8.03 37.99 37.14
CA PRO A 34 8.08 36.79 36.31
C PRO A 34 9.49 36.20 36.40
N PRO A 35 9.63 34.86 36.50
CA PRO A 35 10.94 34.23 36.57
C PRO A 35 11.82 34.73 35.42
N PRO A 36 13.10 35.05 35.67
CA PRO A 36 13.97 35.59 34.65
C PRO A 36 14.00 34.62 33.47
N ALA A 37 13.60 35.14 32.30
CA ALA A 37 13.67 34.38 31.06
C ALA A 37 15.09 33.81 30.90
N PRO A 38 15.24 32.54 30.47
CA PRO A 38 16.56 31.98 30.24
C PRO A 38 17.35 32.91 29.31
N PRO A 39 18.67 33.08 29.53
CA PRO A 39 19.48 33.96 28.71
C PRO A 39 19.31 33.57 27.25
N ALA A 40 18.98 34.55 26.41
CA ALA A 40 18.82 34.33 24.99
C ALA A 40 20.07 33.61 24.46
N PRO A 41 19.91 32.52 23.69
CA PRO A 41 21.04 31.77 23.17
C PRO A 41 21.95 32.71 22.38
N THR A 42 23.25 32.57 22.57
CA THR A 42 24.22 33.40 21.84
C THR A 42 24.09 33.14 20.34
N ASN A 43 24.31 34.17 19.51
CA ASN A 43 24.14 34.08 18.05
C ASN A 43 24.91 32.91 17.42
N GLY A 44 26.08 32.54 17.98
CA GLY A 44 26.86 31.38 17.55
C GLY A 44 26.19 30.04 17.83
N VAL A 45 25.44 29.90 18.94
CA VAL A 45 24.69 28.69 19.27
C VAL A 45 23.47 28.55 18.35
N VAL A 46 22.81 29.66 18.00
CA VAL A 46 21.67 29.67 17.07
C VAL A 46 22.10 29.34 15.63
N LEU A 47 23.25 29.86 15.18
CA LEU A 47 23.83 29.51 13.87
C LEU A 47 24.29 28.05 13.83
N ALA A 48 24.93 27.55 14.88
CA ALA A 48 25.39 26.16 14.92
C ALA A 48 24.21 25.16 14.93
N SER A 49 23.13 25.49 15.64
CA SER A 49 21.93 24.64 15.66
C SER A 49 21.14 24.72 14.36
N SER A 50 21.05 25.88 13.71
CA SER A 50 20.39 26.00 12.41
C SER A 50 21.16 25.26 11.30
N LEU A 51 22.50 25.32 11.32
CA LEU A 51 23.34 24.56 10.40
C LEU A 51 23.22 23.04 10.60
N SER A 52 23.09 22.56 11.84
CA SER A 52 22.93 21.12 12.09
C SER A 52 21.58 20.59 11.60
N VAL A 53 20.49 21.33 11.82
CA VAL A 53 19.16 21.01 11.28
C VAL A 53 19.18 21.04 9.75
N TYR A 54 19.87 22.00 9.15
CA TYR A 54 20.04 22.07 7.70
C TYR A 54 20.81 20.87 7.13
N GLN A 55 21.91 20.47 7.78
CA GLN A 55 22.64 19.24 7.40
C GLN A 55 21.74 18.00 7.51
N GLN A 56 20.93 17.91 8.56
CA GLN A 56 19.97 16.82 8.71
C GLN A 56 18.95 16.80 7.54
N LEU A 57 18.41 17.96 7.15
CA LEU A 57 17.51 18.08 6.01
C LEU A 57 18.17 17.62 4.70
N LEU A 58 19.43 17.99 4.46
CA LEU A 58 20.19 17.53 3.28
C LEU A 58 20.34 16.01 3.26
N THR A 59 20.70 15.40 4.41
CA THR A 59 20.81 13.92 4.48
C THR A 59 19.46 13.24 4.22
N GLN A 60 18.36 13.81 4.70
CA GLN A 60 17.01 13.29 4.42
C GLN A 60 16.66 13.42 2.93
N LEU A 61 17.07 14.49 2.27
CA LEU A 61 16.91 14.67 0.83
C LEU A 61 17.66 13.62 0.02
N ASP A 62 18.92 13.34 0.39
CA ASP A 62 19.73 12.35 -0.30
C ASP A 62 19.19 10.92 -0.09
N THR A 63 18.74 10.58 1.12
CA THR A 63 18.10 9.28 1.39
C THR A 63 16.78 9.12 0.62
N ASN A 64 16.00 10.20 0.47
CA ASN A 64 14.77 10.18 -0.33
C ASN A 64 15.07 10.02 -1.82
N ARG A 65 16.09 10.71 -2.35
CA ARG A 65 16.55 10.53 -3.74
C ARG A 65 16.98 9.10 -4.01
N GLN A 66 17.73 8.49 -3.09
CA GLN A 66 18.14 7.09 -3.18
C GLN A 66 16.91 6.16 -3.19
N THR A 67 15.97 6.37 -2.27
CA THR A 67 14.70 5.62 -2.23
C THR A 67 13.93 5.72 -3.55
N ILE A 68 13.82 6.91 -4.14
CA ILE A 68 13.16 7.12 -5.44
C ILE A 68 13.90 6.36 -6.56
N HIS A 69 15.23 6.40 -6.56
CA HIS A 69 16.04 5.69 -7.53
C HIS A 69 15.81 4.17 -7.45
N ASP A 70 15.85 3.61 -6.25
CA ASP A 70 15.69 2.17 -6.01
C ASP A 70 14.27 1.72 -6.38
N ASN A 71 13.25 2.47 -5.97
CA ASN A 71 11.86 2.20 -6.35
C ASN A 71 11.67 2.23 -7.88
N ARG A 72 12.33 3.14 -8.60
CA ARG A 72 12.27 3.20 -10.07
C ARG A 72 12.91 1.97 -10.72
N HIS A 73 14.04 1.51 -10.18
CA HIS A 73 14.73 0.32 -10.68
C HIS A 73 13.89 -0.94 -10.46
N GLU A 74 13.35 -1.12 -9.25
CA GLU A 74 12.46 -2.25 -8.94
C GLU A 74 11.20 -2.24 -9.83
N LEU A 75 10.63 -1.07 -10.07
CA LEU A 75 9.46 -0.90 -10.92
C LEU A 75 9.75 -1.23 -12.39
N ALA A 76 10.96 -0.94 -12.89
CA ALA A 76 11.40 -1.36 -14.21
C ALA A 76 11.49 -2.90 -14.33
N ALA A 77 12.05 -3.55 -13.30
CA ALA A 77 12.15 -5.01 -13.24
C ALA A 77 10.77 -5.68 -13.24
N ILE A 78 9.83 -5.19 -12.43
CA ILE A 78 8.46 -5.74 -12.39
C ILE A 78 7.71 -5.51 -13.71
N ARG A 79 7.87 -4.34 -14.35
CA ARG A 79 7.31 -4.10 -15.69
C ARG A 79 7.86 -5.06 -16.74
N GLN A 80 9.11 -5.49 -16.60
CA GLN A 80 9.68 -6.51 -17.47
C GLN A 80 9.04 -7.88 -17.20
N GLN A 81 8.97 -8.31 -15.95
CA GLN A 81 8.33 -9.58 -15.55
C GLN A 81 6.86 -9.67 -16.00
N ILE A 82 6.09 -8.59 -15.86
CA ILE A 82 4.70 -8.53 -16.33
C ILE A 82 4.63 -8.73 -17.85
N ARG A 83 5.54 -8.12 -18.62
CA ARG A 83 5.57 -8.26 -20.09
C ARG A 83 5.91 -9.69 -20.49
N GLU A 84 6.90 -10.30 -19.84
CA GLU A 84 7.31 -11.68 -20.10
C GLU A 84 6.18 -12.67 -19.82
N LEU A 85 5.54 -12.59 -18.65
CA LEU A 85 4.40 -13.45 -18.30
C LEU A 85 3.18 -13.20 -19.19
N SER A 86 2.91 -11.94 -19.55
CA SER A 86 1.82 -11.62 -20.48
C SER A 86 2.06 -12.17 -21.88
N ALA A 87 3.32 -12.30 -22.32
CA ALA A 87 3.67 -12.89 -23.61
C ALA A 87 3.50 -14.41 -23.61
N LEU A 88 3.81 -15.07 -22.50
CA LEU A 88 3.59 -16.52 -22.33
C LEU A 88 2.08 -16.85 -22.34
N SER A 89 1.28 -16.08 -21.61
CA SER A 89 -0.18 -16.28 -21.52
C SER A 89 -0.92 -16.12 -22.85
N LYS A 90 -0.42 -15.31 -23.79
CA LYS A 90 -1.05 -15.11 -25.12
C LYS A 90 -0.77 -16.22 -26.13
N ARG A 91 0.11 -17.17 -25.80
CA ARG A 91 0.56 -18.21 -26.74
C ARG A 91 -0.34 -19.44 -26.79
N ASP A 92 -1.30 -19.60 -25.88
CA ASP A 92 -2.27 -20.70 -25.92
C ASP A 92 -3.64 -20.25 -26.41
N PRO A 93 -3.94 -20.39 -27.72
CA PRO A 93 -5.28 -20.52 -28.21
C PRO A 93 -5.57 -21.97 -28.62
N ARG A 94 -6.74 -22.46 -28.17
CA ARG A 94 -7.51 -23.63 -28.65
C ARG A 94 -7.35 -24.93 -27.87
N MET A 95 -8.15 -25.04 -26.82
CA MET A 95 -8.91 -26.27 -26.56
C MET A 95 -10.14 -26.20 -27.47
N GLU A 96 -10.16 -26.96 -28.55
CA GLU A 96 -11.42 -27.27 -29.24
C GLU A 96 -12.09 -28.39 -28.45
N ASP A 97 -13.23 -28.06 -27.84
CA ASP A 97 -14.12 -29.00 -27.14
C ASP A 97 -14.73 -29.97 -28.14
N ASP A 98 -14.15 -31.17 -28.25
CA ASP A 98 -14.84 -32.35 -28.77
C ASP A 98 -14.67 -33.49 -27.76
N ALA A 99 -15.31 -33.36 -26.60
CA ALA A 99 -15.35 -34.42 -25.59
C ALA A 99 -16.52 -35.40 -25.87
N ASP A 100 -16.19 -36.54 -26.45
CA ASP A 100 -17.07 -37.71 -26.68
C ASP A 100 -17.62 -38.32 -25.37
N SER A 101 -18.58 -37.65 -24.73
CA SER A 101 -19.24 -38.14 -23.50
C SER A 101 -20.09 -39.43 -23.70
N HIS A 102 -20.28 -39.86 -24.95
CA HIS A 102 -21.12 -41.01 -25.30
C HIS A 102 -20.48 -42.38 -25.04
N GLY A 103 -19.15 -42.46 -24.94
CA GLY A 103 -18.43 -43.74 -24.76
C GLY A 103 -18.60 -44.36 -23.36
N LEU A 104 -18.72 -43.55 -22.30
CA LEU A 104 -18.81 -44.06 -20.93
C LEU A 104 -20.21 -44.62 -20.60
N HIS A 105 -21.25 -44.01 -21.17
CA HIS A 105 -22.64 -44.39 -20.90
C HIS A 105 -22.99 -45.76 -21.48
N THR A 106 -22.49 -46.07 -22.68
CA THR A 106 -22.73 -47.34 -23.37
C THR A 106 -22.06 -48.53 -22.67
N SER A 107 -20.85 -48.34 -22.12
CA SER A 107 -20.11 -49.36 -21.38
C SER A 107 -20.74 -49.67 -20.01
N LYS A 108 -21.28 -48.67 -19.32
CA LYS A 108 -22.00 -48.86 -18.04
C LYS A 108 -23.22 -49.78 -18.19
N VAL A 109 -23.94 -49.66 -19.30
CA VAL A 109 -25.12 -50.50 -19.61
C VAL A 109 -24.70 -51.95 -19.89
N ALA A 110 -23.53 -52.17 -20.51
CA ALA A 110 -23.01 -53.52 -20.76
C ALA A 110 -22.58 -54.25 -19.47
N ALA A 111 -22.03 -53.54 -18.49
CA ALA A 111 -21.61 -54.11 -17.20
C ALA A 111 -22.77 -54.55 -16.29
N GLN A 112 -24.01 -54.11 -16.55
CA GLN A 112 -25.20 -54.52 -15.80
C GLN A 112 -25.65 -55.96 -16.08
N TYR A 113 -25.04 -56.62 -17.07
CA TYR A 113 -25.33 -58.00 -17.44
C TYR A 113 -24.44 -59.03 -16.70
N ASP A 114 -23.81 -58.65 -15.57
CA ASP A 114 -23.16 -59.50 -14.55
C ASP A 114 -22.01 -60.44 -15.00
N ASP A 115 -21.37 -60.21 -16.16
CA ASP A 115 -20.14 -60.92 -16.51
C ASP A 115 -18.92 -60.23 -15.85
N CYS A 116 -18.10 -61.00 -15.12
CA CYS A 116 -16.86 -60.50 -14.52
C CYS A 116 -15.93 -59.81 -15.54
N GLY A 117 -15.90 -60.29 -16.79
CA GLY A 117 -15.13 -59.65 -17.86
C GLY A 117 -15.62 -58.24 -18.21
N SER A 118 -16.94 -58.05 -18.24
CA SER A 118 -17.58 -56.74 -18.52
C SER A 118 -17.36 -55.75 -17.38
N ILE A 119 -17.39 -56.21 -16.13
CA ILE A 119 -17.12 -55.40 -14.95
C ILE A 119 -15.65 -54.92 -14.95
N ILE A 120 -14.70 -55.80 -15.29
CA ILE A 120 -13.28 -55.44 -15.40
C ILE A 120 -13.07 -54.40 -16.50
N ALA A 121 -13.65 -54.60 -17.69
CA ALA A 121 -13.54 -53.66 -18.80
C ALA A 121 -14.13 -52.28 -18.46
N TYR A 122 -15.31 -52.25 -17.80
CA TYR A 122 -15.91 -51.01 -17.34
C TYR A 122 -15.04 -50.31 -16.28
N ALA A 123 -14.50 -51.04 -15.30
CA ALA A 123 -13.62 -50.48 -14.29
C ALA A 123 -12.31 -49.91 -14.88
N GLU A 124 -11.75 -50.55 -15.90
CA GLU A 124 -10.61 -50.00 -16.64
C GLU A 124 -10.98 -48.75 -17.44
N GLN A 125 -12.14 -48.72 -18.07
CA GLN A 125 -12.61 -47.55 -18.82
C GLN A 125 -12.88 -46.36 -17.89
N VAL A 126 -13.51 -46.58 -16.74
CA VAL A 126 -13.69 -45.54 -15.72
C VAL A 126 -12.33 -45.04 -15.25
N ARG A 127 -11.35 -45.92 -15.03
CA ARG A 127 -10.00 -45.51 -14.64
C ARG A 127 -9.34 -44.62 -15.70
N ARG A 128 -9.43 -44.97 -16.98
CA ARG A 128 -8.93 -44.14 -18.09
C ARG A 128 -9.59 -42.77 -18.10
N HIS A 129 -10.93 -42.72 -18.03
CA HIS A 129 -11.68 -41.47 -17.98
C HIS A 129 -11.35 -40.60 -16.76
N VAL A 130 -11.05 -41.20 -15.61
CA VAL A 130 -10.58 -40.44 -14.44
C VAL A 130 -9.22 -39.80 -14.71
N TYR A 131 -8.28 -40.52 -15.34
CA TYR A 131 -6.99 -39.94 -15.71
C TYR A 131 -7.12 -38.82 -16.75
N ASP A 132 -7.97 -39.00 -17.75
CA ASP A 132 -8.22 -37.99 -18.78
C ASP A 132 -8.83 -36.72 -18.16
N ASN A 133 -9.83 -36.87 -17.28
CA ASN A 133 -10.42 -35.74 -16.55
C ASN A 133 -9.41 -35.01 -15.64
N ILE A 134 -8.50 -35.75 -15.01
CA ILE A 134 -7.44 -35.14 -14.19
C ILE A 134 -6.52 -34.32 -15.08
N HIS A 135 -6.12 -34.86 -16.23
CA HIS A 135 -5.26 -34.16 -17.17
C HIS A 135 -5.93 -32.89 -17.71
N GLU A 136 -7.20 -32.98 -18.11
CA GLU A 136 -7.99 -31.82 -18.55
C GLU A 136 -8.10 -30.76 -17.43
N ALA A 137 -8.33 -31.18 -16.18
CA ALA A 137 -8.35 -30.28 -15.05
C ALA A 137 -6.98 -29.60 -14.82
N GLU A 138 -5.86 -30.31 -14.98
CA GLU A 138 -4.52 -29.73 -14.89
C GLU A 138 -4.26 -28.70 -16.00
N GLU A 139 -4.70 -28.99 -17.23
CA GLU A 139 -4.61 -28.07 -18.36
C GLU A 139 -5.44 -26.80 -18.14
N LEU A 140 -6.63 -26.91 -17.52
CA LEU A 140 -7.45 -25.76 -17.15
C LEU A 140 -6.87 -24.95 -15.99
N LEU A 141 -6.23 -25.60 -15.01
CA LEU A 141 -5.65 -24.93 -13.84
C LEU A 141 -4.33 -24.20 -14.15
N SER A 142 -3.57 -24.67 -15.15
CA SER A 142 -2.31 -24.06 -15.58
C SER A 142 -2.44 -22.57 -15.96
N PRO A 143 -3.33 -22.15 -16.89
CA PRO A 143 -3.51 -20.75 -17.25
C PRO A 143 -4.09 -19.92 -16.10
N MET A 144 -4.94 -20.52 -15.25
CA MET A 144 -5.47 -19.85 -14.07
C MET A 144 -4.35 -19.51 -13.06
N THR A 145 -3.41 -20.43 -12.86
CA THR A 145 -2.23 -20.20 -12.00
C THR A 145 -1.35 -19.08 -12.55
N GLN A 146 -1.07 -19.08 -13.86
CA GLN A 146 -0.32 -18.00 -14.50
C GLN A 146 -1.04 -16.65 -14.37
N SER A 147 -2.37 -16.63 -14.52
CA SER A 147 -3.18 -15.41 -14.36
C SER A 147 -3.11 -14.86 -12.93
N MET A 148 -3.08 -15.75 -11.92
CA MET A 148 -2.92 -15.37 -10.52
C MET A 148 -1.54 -14.75 -10.27
N ASP A 149 -0.47 -15.31 -10.82
CA ASP A 149 0.88 -14.76 -10.64
C ASP A 149 1.05 -13.40 -11.33
N LEU A 150 0.44 -13.22 -12.50
CA LEU A 150 0.36 -11.93 -13.16
C LEU A 150 -0.42 -10.90 -12.31
N LEU A 151 -1.52 -11.31 -11.67
CA LEU A 151 -2.26 -10.45 -10.76
C LEU A 151 -1.41 -10.04 -9.54
N LYS A 152 -0.70 -10.98 -8.90
CA LYS A 152 0.21 -10.69 -7.79
C LYS A 152 1.28 -9.66 -8.19
N LEU A 153 1.87 -9.80 -9.38
CA LEU A 153 2.84 -8.84 -9.90
C LEU A 153 2.23 -7.46 -10.15
N ARG A 154 1.01 -7.39 -10.69
CA ARG A 154 0.31 -6.11 -10.87
C ARG A 154 0.00 -5.43 -9.54
N VAL A 155 -0.42 -6.18 -8.52
CA VAL A 155 -0.64 -5.63 -7.17
C VAL A 155 0.66 -5.08 -6.59
N ARG A 156 1.78 -5.80 -6.72
CA ARG A 156 3.10 -5.30 -6.30
C ARG A 156 3.50 -4.04 -7.09
N HIS A 157 3.25 -4.02 -8.40
CA HIS A 157 3.52 -2.87 -9.26
C HIS A 157 2.76 -1.62 -8.81
N ILE A 158 1.47 -1.75 -8.47
CA ILE A 158 0.65 -0.64 -7.96
C ILE A 158 1.18 -0.14 -6.62
N ARG A 159 1.47 -1.04 -5.67
CA ARG A 159 2.01 -0.65 -4.35
C ARG A 159 3.34 0.11 -4.47
N LEU A 160 4.19 -0.28 -5.42
CA LEU A 160 5.44 0.46 -5.69
C LEU A 160 5.19 1.82 -6.33
N LEU A 161 4.18 1.95 -7.20
CA LEU A 161 3.79 3.26 -7.73
C LEU A 161 3.29 4.19 -6.61
N GLU A 162 2.46 3.67 -5.71
CA GLU A 162 1.97 4.41 -4.53
C GLU A 162 3.14 4.85 -3.64
N GLY A 163 4.08 3.94 -3.36
CA GLY A 163 5.28 4.25 -2.59
C GLY A 163 6.19 5.28 -3.28
N LEU A 164 6.33 5.21 -4.60
CA LEU A 164 7.10 6.18 -5.38
C LEU A 164 6.44 7.56 -5.37
N LEU A 165 5.10 7.62 -5.49
CA LEU A 165 4.35 8.87 -5.41
C LEU A 165 4.52 9.51 -4.03
N ALA A 166 4.36 8.74 -2.95
CA ALA A 166 4.59 9.22 -1.59
C ALA A 166 6.02 9.72 -1.38
N ALA A 167 7.03 9.01 -1.92
CA ALA A 167 8.42 9.42 -1.85
C ALA A 167 8.66 10.74 -2.61
N GLN A 168 8.05 10.93 -3.78
CA GLN A 168 8.13 12.16 -4.56
C GLN A 168 7.47 13.35 -3.86
N GLU A 169 6.28 13.16 -3.29
CA GLU A 169 5.62 14.21 -2.51
C GLU A 169 6.46 14.64 -1.31
N ASN A 170 7.04 13.67 -0.60
CA ASN A 170 7.92 13.96 0.52
C ASN A 170 9.21 14.68 0.07
N GLY A 171 9.80 14.23 -1.04
CA GLY A 171 10.97 14.89 -1.64
C GLY A 171 10.68 16.35 -1.99
N LEU A 172 9.54 16.64 -2.61
CA LEU A 172 9.14 18.00 -2.99
C LEU A 172 8.92 18.90 -1.76
N ARG A 173 8.33 18.36 -0.67
CA ARG A 173 8.23 19.09 0.60
C ARG A 173 9.60 19.42 1.18
N MET A 174 10.53 18.48 1.18
CA MET A 174 11.89 18.70 1.68
C MET A 174 12.68 19.70 0.82
N GLU A 175 12.51 19.70 -0.50
CA GLU A 175 13.11 20.70 -1.38
C GLU A 175 12.58 22.12 -1.10
N ILE A 176 11.29 22.26 -0.84
CA ILE A 176 10.70 23.55 -0.42
C ILE A 176 11.28 23.99 0.93
N GLN A 177 11.35 23.07 1.90
CA GLN A 177 11.96 23.36 3.20
C GLN A 177 13.43 23.76 3.06
N GLN A 178 14.18 23.14 2.15
CA GLN A 178 15.57 23.47 1.90
C GLN A 178 15.69 24.90 1.36
N ARG A 179 14.90 25.27 0.35
CA ARG A 179 14.92 26.64 -0.21
C ARG A 179 14.54 27.69 0.83
N ASN A 180 13.57 27.38 1.69
CA ASN A 180 13.18 28.27 2.79
C ASN A 180 14.28 28.38 3.84
N ALA A 181 14.93 27.26 4.19
CA ALA A 181 16.06 27.26 5.11
C ALA A 181 17.26 28.04 4.54
N ASP A 182 17.57 27.88 3.26
CA ASP A 182 18.60 28.66 2.56
C ASP A 182 18.32 30.16 2.69
N ALA A 183 17.08 30.59 2.39
CA ALA A 183 16.68 31.99 2.50
C ALA A 183 16.81 32.52 3.94
N CYS A 184 16.40 31.73 4.94
CA CYS A 184 16.53 32.10 6.34
C CYS A 184 18.00 32.21 6.78
N ILE A 185 18.87 31.30 6.34
CA ILE A 185 20.31 31.34 6.65
C ILE A 185 20.94 32.61 6.05
N TRP A 186 20.60 32.95 4.80
CA TRP A 186 21.06 34.20 4.17
C TRP A 186 20.61 35.44 4.95
N GLN A 187 19.34 35.51 5.35
CA GLN A 187 18.84 36.62 6.17
C GLN A 187 19.53 36.70 7.54
N LEU A 188 19.79 35.55 8.17
CA LEU A 188 20.54 35.48 9.43
C LEU A 188 21.98 35.99 9.26
N ALA A 189 22.66 35.62 8.17
CA ALA A 189 24.00 36.12 7.88
C ALA A 189 24.02 37.65 7.71
N ASP A 190 23.07 38.20 6.94
CA ASP A 190 22.90 39.64 6.74
C ASP A 190 22.65 40.39 8.06
N ILE A 191 21.78 39.86 8.94
CA ILE A 191 21.45 40.47 10.24
C ILE A 191 22.67 40.44 11.17
N LEU A 192 23.41 39.34 11.16
CA LEU A 192 24.56 39.15 12.05
C LEU A 192 25.83 39.86 11.57
N LYS A 193 25.81 40.46 10.36
CA LYS A 193 26.95 41.13 9.71
C LYS A 193 28.21 40.25 9.65
N VAL A 194 28.01 38.95 9.44
CA VAL A 194 29.08 37.96 9.23
C VAL A 194 29.25 37.74 7.73
#